data_AF-R5SFK1-F1
#
_entry.id   AF-R5SFK1-F1
#
_cell.length_a   1.000
_cell.length_b   1.000
_cell.length_c   1.000
_cell.angle_alpha   90.00
_cell.angle_beta   90.00
_cell.angle_gamma   90.00
#
_symmetry.space_group_name_H-M   'P 1'
#
loop_
_entity.id
_entity.type
_entity.pdbx_description
1 polymer ?
#
loop_
_entity_poly.entity_id
_entity_poly.type
_entity_poly.pdbx_seq_one_letter_code
_entity_poly.pdbx_strand_id
1 'polypeptide(L)'
;MRVPAAEYEHFCEQVGSLCHVTYMSSSAENITEEYYDTDSRLKTAQIKLERLQELLSKADNMADIITIESAISDTEYEIESLSGTLRHYDALVDYATVSLTLSETYKLDENEGAPLTFGARIARAFTNGLRDTGVFLEDLAIGIANNLVFLAVLAALAVVVVRAVRKKKPFGRLGKKKSKLPAGEEPKSEE
;
A
#
# COMPACT_ATOMS: atom_id res chain seq x y z
N MET A 1 -14.55 -14.63 -2.27
CA MET A 1 -14.54 -16.07 -2.61
C MET A 1 -15.63 -16.80 -1.84
N ARG A 2 -16.19 -17.88 -2.39
CA ARG A 2 -17.19 -18.71 -1.68
C ARG A 2 -16.51 -19.98 -1.17
N VAL A 3 -16.73 -20.30 0.09
CA VAL A 3 -16.19 -21.49 0.77
C VAL A 3 -17.38 -22.26 1.33
N PRO A 4 -17.47 -23.59 1.15
CA PRO A 4 -18.50 -24.38 1.80
C PRO A 4 -18.52 -24.13 3.31
N ALA A 5 -19.69 -23.97 3.90
CA ALA A 5 -19.81 -23.59 5.31
C ALA A 5 -19.08 -24.57 6.26
N ALA A 6 -19.07 -25.87 5.94
CA ALA A 6 -18.36 -26.90 6.71
C ALA A 6 -16.82 -26.74 6.69
N GLU A 7 -16.26 -26.15 5.63
CA GLU A 7 -14.82 -25.99 5.44
C GLU A 7 -14.33 -24.58 5.84
N TYR A 8 -15.24 -23.69 6.26
CA TYR A 8 -14.91 -22.30 6.58
C TYR A 8 -13.87 -22.19 7.71
N GLU A 9 -14.06 -22.96 8.79
CA GLU A 9 -13.15 -22.92 9.95
C GLU A 9 -11.77 -23.44 9.56
N HIS A 10 -11.70 -24.55 8.83
CA HIS A 10 -10.45 -25.11 8.34
C HIS A 10 -9.72 -24.15 7.38
N PHE A 11 -10.45 -23.48 6.50
CA PHE A 11 -9.89 -22.47 5.60
C PHE A 11 -9.27 -21.31 6.38
N CYS A 12 -9.96 -20.79 7.41
CA CYS A 12 -9.45 -19.71 8.25
C CYS A 12 -8.18 -20.11 9.02
N GLU A 13 -8.12 -21.33 9.56
CA GLU A 13 -6.93 -21.86 10.22
C GLU A 13 -5.74 -21.98 9.27
N GLN A 14 -5.96 -22.52 8.06
CA GLN A 14 -4.91 -22.62 7.05
C GLN A 14 -4.35 -21.24 6.69
N VAL A 15 -5.21 -20.25 6.41
CA VAL A 15 -4.78 -18.88 6.09
C VAL A 15 -3.99 -18.27 7.25
N GLY A 16 -4.41 -18.49 8.50
CA GLY A 16 -3.71 -18.02 9.69
C GLY A 16 -2.33 -18.66 9.90
N SER A 17 -2.13 -19.89 9.40
CA SER A 17 -0.82 -20.57 9.46
C SER A 17 0.14 -20.14 8.33
N LEU A 18 -0.38 -19.82 7.15
CA LEU A 18 0.43 -19.41 5.99
C LEU A 18 0.80 -17.91 6.03
N CYS A 19 -0.01 -17.06 6.67
CA CYS A 19 0.13 -15.61 6.65
C CYS A 19 -0.05 -15.01 8.04
N HIS A 20 0.65 -13.91 8.32
CA HIS A 20 0.41 -13.14 9.54
C HIS A 20 -0.90 -12.35 9.41
N VAL A 21 -1.89 -12.69 10.25
CA VAL A 21 -3.22 -12.07 10.23
C VAL A 21 -3.23 -10.77 11.03
N THR A 22 -3.27 -9.64 10.34
CA THR A 22 -3.34 -8.31 10.99
C THR A 22 -4.75 -7.99 11.50
N TYR A 23 -5.79 -8.43 10.79
CA TYR A 23 -7.18 -8.16 11.13
C TYR A 23 -8.09 -9.26 10.59
N MET A 24 -9.01 -9.73 11.42
CA MET A 24 -10.05 -10.69 11.06
C MET A 24 -11.37 -10.26 11.71
N SER A 25 -12.44 -10.28 10.93
CA SER A 25 -13.81 -10.05 11.40
C SER A 25 -14.71 -11.11 10.80
N SER A 26 -15.59 -11.67 11.62
CA SER A 26 -16.57 -12.68 11.23
C SER A 26 -17.93 -12.29 11.79
N SER A 27 -18.97 -12.51 11.00
CA SER A 27 -20.36 -12.23 11.35
C SER A 27 -21.22 -13.40 10.89
N ALA A 28 -22.16 -13.81 11.73
CA ALA A 28 -23.13 -14.84 11.43
C ALA A 28 -24.52 -14.32 11.80
N GLU A 29 -25.49 -14.57 10.93
CA GLU A 29 -26.88 -14.16 11.11
C GLU A 29 -27.77 -15.40 11.09
N ASN A 30 -28.68 -15.52 12.04
CA ASN A 30 -29.62 -16.63 12.11
C ASN A 30 -30.89 -16.28 11.35
N ILE A 31 -31.12 -16.97 10.22
CA ILE A 31 -32.28 -16.76 9.34
C ILE A 31 -33.33 -17.87 9.48
N THR A 32 -33.27 -18.68 10.54
CA THR A 32 -34.15 -19.86 10.69
C THR A 32 -35.63 -19.45 10.67
N GLU A 33 -35.99 -18.39 11.40
CA GLU A 33 -37.38 -17.90 11.46
C GLU A 33 -37.86 -17.39 10.09
N GLU A 34 -37.07 -16.54 9.44
CA GLU A 34 -37.36 -15.99 8.11
C GLU A 34 -37.50 -17.08 7.04
N TYR A 35 -36.66 -18.12 7.12
CA TYR A 35 -36.72 -19.28 6.23
C TYR A 35 -38.04 -20.03 6.38
N TYR A 36 -38.42 -20.38 7.61
CA TYR A 36 -39.66 -21.11 7.87
C TYR A 36 -40.91 -20.27 7.59
N ASP A 37 -40.87 -18.95 7.80
CA ASP A 37 -41.95 -18.05 7.38
C ASP A 37 -42.11 -18.05 5.87
N THR A 38 -41.01 -17.88 5.12
CA THR A 38 -41.01 -17.89 3.65
C THR A 38 -41.53 -19.21 3.09
N ASP A 39 -41.10 -20.35 3.63
CA ASP A 39 -41.60 -21.68 3.24
C ASP A 39 -43.10 -21.86 3.55
N SER A 40 -43.55 -21.38 4.71
CA SER A 40 -44.97 -21.43 5.08
C SER A 40 -45.84 -20.56 4.15
N ARG A 41 -45.33 -19.39 3.77
CA ARG A 41 -45.99 -18.50 2.80
C ARG A 41 -46.02 -19.11 1.41
N LEU A 42 -44.94 -19.76 0.98
CA LEU A 42 -44.89 -20.46 -0.31
C LEU A 42 -45.95 -21.57 -0.37
N LYS A 43 -46.06 -22.41 0.66
CA LYS A 43 -47.09 -23.45 0.76
C LYS A 43 -48.50 -22.86 0.72
N THR A 44 -48.72 -21.76 1.42
CA THR A 44 -50.01 -21.06 1.43
C THR A 44 -50.37 -20.53 0.04
N ALA A 45 -49.40 -19.95 -0.67
CA ALA A 45 -49.58 -19.47 -2.04
C ALA A 45 -49.87 -20.61 -3.02
N GLN A 46 -49.22 -21.77 -2.88
CA GLN A 46 -49.50 -22.95 -3.69
C GLN A 46 -50.92 -23.49 -3.47
N ILE A 47 -51.37 -23.59 -2.21
CA ILE A 47 -52.76 -23.98 -1.89
C ILE A 47 -53.76 -22.96 -2.47
N LYS A 48 -53.43 -21.66 -2.41
CA LYS A 48 -54.26 -20.61 -3.01
C LYS A 48 -54.34 -20.78 -4.53
N LEU A 49 -53.22 -21.08 -5.19
CA LEU A 49 -53.19 -21.34 -6.64
C LEU A 49 -54.09 -22.51 -7.02
N GLU A 50 -53.99 -23.64 -6.30
CA GLU A 50 -54.83 -24.82 -6.53
C GLU A 50 -56.32 -24.49 -6.39
N ARG A 51 -56.69 -23.75 -5.34
CA ARG A 51 -58.08 -23.29 -5.14
C ARG A 51 -58.55 -22.35 -6.25
N LEU A 52 -57.69 -21.46 -6.74
CA LEU A 52 -58.02 -20.58 -7.86
C LEU A 52 -58.25 -21.36 -9.15
N GLN A 53 -57.44 -22.39 -9.41
CA GLN A 53 -57.61 -23.30 -10.55
C GLN A 53 -58.93 -24.10 -10.45
N GLU A 54 -59.28 -24.57 -9.25
CA GLU A 54 -60.59 -25.21 -9.04
C GLU A 54 -61.76 -24.23 -9.28
N LEU A 55 -61.64 -22.98 -8.84
CA LEU A 55 -62.66 -21.96 -9.07
C LEU A 55 -62.77 -21.62 -10.56
N LEU A 56 -61.65 -21.55 -11.28
CA LEU A 56 -61.62 -21.33 -12.72
C LEU A 56 -62.38 -22.45 -13.46
N SER A 57 -62.20 -23.70 -13.05
CA SER A 57 -62.88 -24.85 -13.67
C SER A 57 -64.42 -24.83 -13.52
N LYS A 58 -64.93 -24.06 -12.55
CA LYS A 58 -66.36 -23.93 -12.24
C LYS A 58 -66.94 -22.59 -12.70
N ALA A 59 -66.13 -21.70 -13.29
CA ALA A 59 -66.55 -20.38 -13.67
C ALA A 59 -67.23 -20.39 -15.05
N ASP A 60 -68.48 -19.94 -15.12
CA ASP A 60 -69.26 -19.87 -16.37
C ASP A 60 -69.25 -18.47 -17.02
N ASN A 61 -68.96 -17.42 -16.24
CA ASN A 61 -68.97 -16.03 -16.71
C ASN A 61 -67.57 -15.59 -17.15
N MET A 62 -67.47 -15.03 -18.36
CA MET A 62 -66.22 -14.50 -18.91
C MET A 62 -65.55 -13.44 -18.02
N ALA A 63 -66.34 -12.59 -17.36
CA ALA A 63 -65.80 -11.58 -16.45
C ALA A 63 -65.11 -12.24 -15.23
N ASP A 64 -65.69 -13.31 -14.70
CA ASP A 64 -65.14 -14.05 -13.56
C ASP A 64 -63.87 -14.81 -13.97
N ILE A 65 -63.87 -15.41 -15.17
CA ILE A 65 -62.70 -16.09 -15.75
C ILE A 65 -61.50 -15.14 -15.84
N ILE A 66 -61.67 -13.95 -16.43
CA ILE A 66 -60.58 -12.96 -16.56
C ILE A 66 -60.05 -12.55 -15.19
N THR A 67 -60.95 -12.37 -14.21
CA THR A 67 -60.57 -11.99 -12.85
C THR A 67 -59.76 -13.10 -12.16
N ILE A 68 -60.17 -14.36 -12.33
CA ILE A 68 -59.47 -15.51 -11.76
C ILE A 68 -58.11 -15.73 -12.43
N GLU A 69 -58.01 -15.62 -13.76
CA GLU A 69 -56.75 -15.71 -14.50
C GLU A 69 -55.73 -14.65 -14.07
N SER A 70 -56.19 -13.42 -13.84
CA SER A 70 -55.34 -12.36 -13.27
C SER A 70 -54.84 -12.75 -11.88
N ALA A 71 -55.73 -13.26 -11.02
CA ALA A 71 -55.36 -13.67 -9.66
C ALA A 71 -54.43 -14.89 -9.64
N ILE A 72 -54.56 -15.80 -10.60
CA ILE A 72 -53.66 -16.93 -10.83
C ILE A 72 -52.28 -16.39 -11.21
N SER A 73 -52.20 -15.52 -12.22
CA SER A 73 -50.95 -14.92 -12.68
C SER A 73 -50.20 -14.21 -11.55
N ASP A 74 -50.92 -13.44 -10.72
CA ASP A 74 -50.34 -12.75 -9.56
C ASP A 74 -49.80 -13.75 -8.52
N THR A 75 -50.54 -14.84 -8.29
CA THR A 75 -50.15 -15.87 -7.31
C THR A 75 -48.96 -16.70 -7.82
N GLU A 76 -48.88 -16.98 -9.12
CA GLU A 76 -47.72 -17.63 -9.74
C GLU A 76 -46.47 -16.77 -9.62
N TYR A 77 -46.58 -15.46 -9.85
CA TYR A 77 -45.48 -14.52 -9.63
C TYR A 77 -45.02 -14.50 -8.16
N GLU A 78 -45.96 -14.51 -7.22
CA GLU A 78 -45.65 -14.61 -5.79
C GLU A 78 -44.91 -15.91 -5.44
N ILE A 79 -45.36 -17.05 -5.98
CA ILE A 79 -44.71 -18.35 -5.80
C ILE A 79 -43.28 -18.33 -6.36
N GLU A 80 -43.07 -17.81 -7.57
CA GLU A 80 -41.74 -17.74 -8.16
C GLU A 80 -40.81 -16.87 -7.31
N SER A 81 -41.29 -15.70 -6.87
CA SER A 81 -40.54 -14.80 -5.99
C SER A 81 -40.14 -15.48 -4.67
N LEU A 82 -41.09 -16.09 -3.96
CA LEU A 82 -40.84 -16.81 -2.71
C LEU A 82 -39.89 -17.99 -2.90
N SER A 83 -40.06 -18.75 -3.98
CA SER A 83 -39.16 -19.87 -4.32
C SER A 83 -37.74 -19.38 -4.63
N GLY A 84 -37.60 -18.23 -5.30
CA GLY A 84 -36.33 -17.59 -5.57
C GLY A 84 -35.62 -17.17 -4.29
N THR A 85 -36.36 -16.61 -3.34
CA THR A 85 -35.84 -16.24 -2.01
C THR A 85 -35.36 -17.46 -1.23
N LEU A 86 -36.10 -18.57 -1.22
CA LEU A 86 -35.63 -19.80 -0.57
C LEU A 86 -34.34 -20.33 -1.20
N ARG A 87 -34.26 -20.39 -2.54
CA ARG A 87 -33.02 -20.78 -3.24
C ARG A 87 -31.85 -19.88 -2.88
N HIS A 88 -32.10 -18.59 -2.64
CA HIS A 88 -31.08 -17.65 -2.19
C HIS A 88 -30.60 -17.96 -0.77
N TYR A 89 -31.53 -18.23 0.16
CA TYR A 89 -31.18 -18.64 1.52
C TYR A 89 -30.40 -19.94 1.55
N ASP A 90 -30.80 -20.96 0.79
CA ASP A 90 -30.06 -22.22 0.66
C ASP A 90 -28.60 -21.96 0.22
N ALA A 91 -28.42 -21.11 -0.79
CA ALA A 91 -27.09 -20.75 -1.28
C ALA A 91 -26.24 -19.96 -0.27
N LEU A 92 -26.86 -19.25 0.69
CA LEU A 92 -26.17 -18.53 1.76
C LEU A 92 -25.82 -19.46 2.94
N VAL A 93 -26.67 -20.43 3.25
CA VAL A 93 -26.43 -21.41 4.32
C VAL A 93 -25.35 -22.40 3.90
N ASP A 94 -25.34 -22.84 2.64
CA ASP A 94 -24.36 -23.80 2.14
C ASP A 94 -22.95 -23.21 1.99
N TYR A 95 -22.83 -21.88 1.81
CA TYR A 95 -21.56 -21.21 1.49
C TYR A 95 -21.30 -19.95 2.31
N ALA A 96 -20.16 -19.93 2.98
CA ALA A 96 -19.60 -18.72 3.55
C ALA A 96 -18.95 -17.83 2.48
N THR A 97 -19.18 -16.51 2.57
CA THR A 97 -18.51 -15.52 1.71
C THR A 97 -17.30 -14.94 2.43
N VAL A 98 -16.12 -15.12 1.86
CA VAL A 98 -14.85 -14.62 2.42
C VAL A 98 -14.24 -13.56 1.51
N SER A 99 -13.88 -12.42 2.09
CA SER A 99 -13.15 -11.34 1.43
C SER A 99 -11.75 -11.25 2.01
N LEU A 100 -10.75 -11.62 1.21
CA LEU A 100 -9.34 -11.61 1.61
C LEU A 100 -8.60 -10.51 0.88
N THR A 101 -7.90 -9.66 1.64
CA THR A 101 -6.95 -8.68 1.12
C THR A 101 -5.57 -9.03 1.62
N LEU A 102 -4.64 -9.30 0.70
CA LEU A 102 -3.26 -9.66 1.03
C LEU A 102 -2.33 -8.50 0.67
N SER A 103 -1.47 -8.12 1.61
CA SER A 103 -0.45 -7.08 1.40
C SER A 103 0.93 -7.68 1.65
N GLU A 104 1.77 -7.71 0.62
CA GLU A 104 3.16 -8.15 0.74
C GLU A 104 3.98 -7.03 1.38
N THR A 105 4.49 -7.28 2.59
CA THR A 105 5.48 -6.40 3.20
C THR A 105 6.86 -6.97 2.95
N TYR A 106 7.71 -6.26 2.19
CA TYR A 106 9.10 -6.62 1.86
C TYR A 106 10.06 -6.69 3.06
N LYS A 107 9.52 -6.53 4.27
CA LYS A 107 10.27 -6.63 5.51
C LYS A 107 9.52 -7.62 6.38
N LEU A 108 10.14 -8.77 6.61
CA LEU A 108 9.96 -9.50 7.86
C LEU A 108 10.32 -8.51 8.97
N ASP A 109 9.33 -7.77 9.47
CA ASP A 109 9.49 -7.13 10.77
C ASP A 109 9.48 -8.26 11.80
N GLU A 110 10.67 -8.79 12.04
CA GLU A 110 11.04 -9.68 13.14
C GLU A 110 10.84 -8.99 14.52
N ASN A 111 10.04 -7.93 14.57
CA ASN A 111 9.86 -7.00 15.69
C ASN A 111 8.39 -6.81 16.03
N GLU A 112 7.59 -7.87 15.98
CA GLU A 112 6.40 -8.00 16.84
C GLU A 112 6.78 -8.45 18.27
N GLY A 113 7.95 -8.05 18.75
CA GLY A 113 8.42 -8.28 20.11
C GLY A 113 8.50 -6.96 20.87
N ALA A 114 7.35 -6.47 21.35
CA ALA A 114 7.20 -5.31 22.23
C ALA A 114 7.60 -3.95 21.63
N PRO A 115 6.97 -2.82 22.06
CA PRO A 115 7.44 -1.50 21.70
C PRO A 115 8.89 -1.33 22.19
N LEU A 116 9.84 -1.34 21.27
CA LEU A 116 11.26 -1.07 21.54
C LEU A 116 11.34 0.16 22.44
N THR A 117 11.95 0.01 23.62
CA THR A 117 12.24 1.12 24.53
C THR A 117 13.09 2.17 23.79
N PHE A 118 12.98 3.44 24.17
CA PHE A 118 13.69 4.55 23.52
C PHE A 118 15.19 4.26 23.30
N GLY A 119 15.85 3.65 24.28
CA GLY A 119 17.26 3.24 24.18
C GLY A 119 17.52 2.17 23.11
N ALA A 120 16.65 1.17 22.98
CA ALA A 120 16.78 0.13 21.97
C ALA A 120 16.60 0.69 20.54
N ARG A 121 15.74 1.70 20.37
CA ARG A 121 15.58 2.41 19.09
C ARG A 121 16.84 3.17 18.70
N ILE A 122 17.49 3.85 19.65
CA ILE A 122 18.75 4.57 19.42
C ILE A 122 19.88 3.59 19.07
N ALA A 123 20.03 2.50 19.82
CA ALA A 123 21.07 1.50 19.55
C ALA A 123 20.91 0.85 18.16
N ARG A 124 19.67 0.59 17.75
CA ARG A 124 19.37 0.06 16.41
C ARG A 124 19.60 1.11 15.31
N ALA A 125 19.21 2.36 15.53
CA ALA A 125 19.49 3.44 14.59
C ALA A 125 21.00 3.65 14.41
N PHE A 126 21.78 3.53 15.48
CA PHE A 126 23.24 3.66 15.44
C PHE A 126 23.91 2.50 14.69
N THR A 127 23.52 1.26 14.98
CA THR A 127 24.07 0.07 14.30
C THR A 127 23.70 0.03 12.82
N ASN A 128 22.45 0.39 12.48
CA ASN A 128 22.03 0.56 11.09
C ASN A 128 22.82 1.68 10.40
N GLY A 129 22.98 2.84 11.04
CA GLY A 129 23.78 3.95 10.49
C GLY A 129 25.25 3.57 10.27
N LEU A 130 25.82 2.71 11.11
CA LEU A 130 27.19 2.21 10.95
C LEU A 130 27.31 1.26 9.74
N ARG A 131 26.31 0.41 9.53
CA ARG A 131 26.22 -0.46 8.34
C ARG A 131 26.04 0.35 7.06
N ASP A 132 25.18 1.35 7.08
CA ASP A 132 24.94 2.24 5.94
C ASP A 132 26.19 3.06 5.59
N THR A 133 26.97 3.45 6.60
CA THR A 133 28.29 4.09 6.39
C THR A 133 29.26 3.14 5.70
N GLY A 134 29.22 1.84 6.00
CA GLY A 134 30.00 0.83 5.31
C GLY A 134 29.66 0.73 3.82
N VAL A 135 28.36 0.73 3.48
CA VAL A 135 27.88 0.73 2.09
C VAL A 135 28.30 2.02 1.37
N PHE A 136 28.20 3.18 2.03
CA PHE A 136 28.69 4.44 1.47
C PHE A 136 30.19 4.41 1.14
N LEU A 137 31.02 3.81 2.00
CA LEU A 137 32.46 3.68 1.75
C LEU A 137 32.75 2.73 0.59
N GLU A 138 31.96 1.66 0.44
CA GLU A 138 32.04 0.75 -0.69
C GLU A 138 31.68 1.47 -2.01
N ASP A 139 30.56 2.19 -2.04
CA ASP A 139 30.13 3.00 -3.17
C ASP A 139 31.14 4.11 -3.51
N LEU A 140 31.75 4.73 -2.48
CA LEU A 140 32.82 5.70 -2.66
C LEU A 140 34.06 5.06 -3.29
N ALA A 141 34.46 3.86 -2.83
CA ALA A 141 35.59 3.14 -3.39
C ALA A 141 35.34 2.75 -4.86
N ILE A 142 34.13 2.28 -5.19
CA ILE A 142 33.72 1.98 -6.56
C ILE A 142 33.71 3.26 -7.42
N GLY A 143 33.18 4.36 -6.89
CA GLY A 143 33.16 5.66 -7.57
C GLY A 143 34.56 6.21 -7.84
N ILE A 144 35.48 6.09 -6.89
CA ILE A 144 36.90 6.44 -7.05
C ILE A 144 37.54 5.53 -8.10
N ALA A 145 37.32 4.21 -8.02
CA ALA A 145 37.87 3.23 -8.96
C ALA A 145 37.42 3.51 -10.41
N ASN A 146 36.14 3.81 -10.62
CA ASN A 146 35.59 4.13 -11.93
C ASN A 146 36.15 5.46 -12.49
N ASN A 147 36.44 6.43 -11.62
CA ASN A 147 36.87 7.76 -12.01
C ASN A 147 38.38 8.04 -11.81
N LEU A 148 39.20 6.97 -11.69
CA LEU A 148 40.64 7.06 -11.42
C LEU A 148 41.38 7.96 -12.42
N VAL A 149 41.02 7.89 -13.70
CA VAL A 149 41.67 8.68 -14.75
C VAL A 149 41.39 10.17 -14.57
N PHE A 150 40.15 10.54 -14.22
CA PHE A 150 39.77 11.95 -14.01
C PHE A 150 40.36 12.50 -12.72
N LEU A 151 40.38 11.72 -11.64
CA LEU A 151 41.01 12.09 -10.37
C LEU A 151 42.54 12.23 -10.50
N ALA A 152 43.20 11.36 -11.28
CA ALA A 152 44.63 11.48 -11.56
C ALA A 152 44.96 12.74 -12.36
N VAL A 153 44.12 13.10 -13.35
CA VAL A 153 44.26 14.35 -14.10
C VAL A 153 44.04 15.57 -13.20
N LEU A 154 43.03 15.55 -12.33
CA LEU A 154 42.78 16.62 -11.35
C LEU A 154 43.92 16.77 -10.34
N ALA A 155 44.46 15.66 -9.82
CA ALA A 155 45.60 15.67 -8.91
C ALA A 155 46.86 16.20 -9.61
N ALA A 156 47.11 15.81 -10.86
CA ALA A 156 48.20 16.36 -11.67
C ALA A 156 48.04 17.87 -11.89
N LEU A 157 46.83 18.35 -12.22
CA LEU A 157 46.50 19.76 -12.34
C LEU A 157 46.72 20.51 -11.01
N ALA A 158 46.26 19.96 -9.88
CA ALA A 158 46.46 20.54 -8.56
C ALA A 158 47.95 20.65 -8.20
N VAL A 159 48.75 19.63 -8.50
CA VAL A 159 50.21 19.66 -8.30
C VAL A 159 50.87 20.72 -9.18
N VAL A 160 50.44 20.88 -10.44
CA VAL A 160 50.94 21.91 -11.35
C VAL A 160 50.59 23.31 -10.83
N VAL A 161 49.35 23.53 -10.38
CA VAL A 161 48.90 24.80 -9.79
C VAL A 161 49.67 25.11 -8.50
N VAL A 162 49.84 24.15 -7.60
CA VAL A 162 50.62 24.33 -6.36
C VAL A 162 52.09 24.61 -6.68
N ARG A 163 52.69 23.95 -7.67
CA ARG A 163 54.06 24.25 -8.12
C ARG A 163 54.17 25.63 -8.77
N ALA A 164 53.16 26.06 -9.52
CA ALA A 164 53.12 27.39 -10.14
C ALA A 164 52.97 28.50 -9.09
N VAL A 165 52.15 28.29 -8.07
CA VAL A 165 51.99 29.20 -6.93
C VAL A 165 53.24 29.21 -6.05
N ARG A 166 53.92 28.06 -5.83
CA ARG A 166 55.21 28.02 -5.11
C ARG A 166 56.38 28.62 -5.89
N LYS A 167 56.31 28.73 -7.23
CA LYS A 167 57.34 29.39 -8.07
C LYS A 167 57.21 30.92 -8.14
N LYS A 168 56.17 31.54 -7.58
CA LYS A 168 56.06 33.00 -7.38
C LYS A 168 55.76 33.25 -5.89
N LYS A 169 56.64 33.68 -4.98
CA LYS A 169 57.95 34.39 -4.91
C LYS A 169 58.40 34.27 -3.41
N PRO A 170 59.65 34.59 -2.97
CA PRO A 170 60.16 35.97 -3.02
C PRO A 170 61.68 36.09 -3.27
N PHE A 171 62.09 37.04 -4.11
CA PHE A 171 63.45 37.58 -4.04
C PHE A 171 63.36 39.10 -4.14
N GLY A 172 63.61 39.77 -3.02
CA GLY A 172 63.91 41.19 -2.97
C GLY A 172 65.40 41.37 -2.74
N ARG A 173 66.01 42.32 -3.46
CA ARG A 173 66.90 43.35 -2.89
C ARG A 173 67.39 44.33 -3.94
N LEU A 174 67.24 45.60 -3.56
CA LEU A 174 67.95 46.82 -3.94
C LEU A 174 69.15 46.72 -4.91
N GLY A 175 69.15 47.63 -5.88
CA GLY A 175 70.34 48.12 -6.57
C GLY A 175 70.21 49.60 -6.92
N LYS A 176 70.69 50.49 -6.04
CA LYS A 176 70.96 51.90 -6.34
C LYS A 176 72.11 52.00 -7.34
N LYS A 177 72.00 52.87 -8.35
CA LYS A 177 73.16 53.54 -8.96
C LYS A 177 72.85 55.04 -9.13
N LYS A 178 73.52 55.84 -8.29
CA LYS A 178 73.83 57.30 -8.40
C LYS A 178 74.50 57.56 -9.78
N SER A 179 74.59 58.74 -10.39
CA SER A 179 74.40 60.16 -10.04
C SER A 179 74.71 60.97 -11.32
N LYS A 180 74.00 62.08 -11.56
CA LYS A 180 74.59 63.29 -12.16
C LYS A 180 74.00 64.51 -11.44
N LEU A 181 74.86 65.19 -10.67
CA LEU A 181 74.85 66.62 -10.32
C LEU A 181 76.21 67.16 -10.82
N PRO A 182 76.43 68.46 -11.07
CA PRO A 182 76.23 69.57 -10.11
C PRO A 182 75.63 70.82 -10.79
N ALA A 183 75.45 72.03 -10.25
CA ALA A 183 76.03 72.79 -9.14
C ALA A 183 75.16 74.03 -8.87
N GLY A 184 75.45 74.78 -7.80
CA GLY A 184 74.99 76.16 -7.58
C GLY A 184 73.93 76.27 -6.48
N GLU A 185 74.30 76.32 -5.21
CA GLU A 185 74.73 77.51 -4.44
C GLU A 185 73.64 77.89 -3.43
N GLU A 186 73.99 77.73 -2.14
CA GLU A 186 73.29 78.18 -0.94
C GLU A 186 73.29 79.73 -0.81
N PRO A 187 72.84 80.34 0.32
CA PRO A 187 71.51 80.36 0.95
C PRO A 187 71.14 81.80 1.41
N LYS A 188 70.11 81.91 2.29
CA LYS A 188 69.64 83.08 3.07
C LYS A 188 68.74 84.05 2.31
N SER A 189 67.71 84.70 2.88
CA SER A 189 67.20 84.80 4.25
C SER A 189 65.86 85.55 4.18
N GLU A 190 65.02 85.33 5.19
CA GLU A 190 64.03 86.27 5.77
C GLU A 190 62.72 86.59 5.00
N GLU A 191 61.66 86.45 5.81
CA GLU A 191 60.28 86.98 5.74
C GLU A 191 59.26 86.37 4.77
#